data_AF-A0A7J9JTX9-F1
#
_entry.id   AF-A0A7J9JTX9-F1
#
_cell.length_a   1.000
_cell.length_b   1.000
_cell.length_c   1.000
_cell.angle_alpha   90.00
_cell.angle_beta   90.00
_cell.angle_gamma   90.00
#
_symmetry.space_group_name_H-M   'P 1'
#
loop_
_entity.id
_entity.type
_entity.pdbx_description
1 polymer ?
#
loop_
_entity_poly.entity_id
_entity_poly.type
_entity_poly.pdbx_seq_one_letter_code
_entity_poly.pdbx_strand_id
1 'polypeptide(L)' 'MRGTLTLTWILIICLSQVAVQSQYYSKTRPYHPRPVKVTNLHFFMHETAGITTVQVAQANITSNDNNSSVPFASL' A
#
# COMPACT_ATOMS: atom_id res chain seq x y z
N MET A 1 -29.52 -23.98 -43.69
CA MET A 1 -29.57 -24.76 -42.43
C MET A 1 -28.23 -25.43 -42.08
N ARG A 2 -27.50 -26.00 -43.05
CA ARG A 2 -26.22 -26.70 -42.79
C ARG A 2 -25.06 -25.80 -42.30
N GLY A 3 -24.94 -24.59 -42.84
CA GLY A 3 -23.90 -23.62 -42.44
C GLY A 3 -24.13 -22.97 -41.07
N THR A 4 -25.39 -22.85 -40.64
CA THR A 4 -25.74 -22.36 -39.30
C THR A 4 -25.31 -23.37 -38.25
N LEU A 5 -25.53 -24.66 -38.50
CA LEU A 5 -25.11 -25.75 -37.61
C LEU A 5 -23.59 -25.76 -37.40
N THR A 6 -22.81 -25.61 -38.48
CA THR A 6 -21.34 -25.59 -38.39
C THR A 6 -20.81 -24.40 -37.59
N LEU A 7 -21.42 -23.22 -37.74
CA LEU A 7 -21.07 -22.03 -36.95
C LEU A 7 -21.38 -22.24 -35.46
N THR A 8 -22.52 -22.85 -35.14
CA THR A 8 -22.88 -23.16 -33.75
C THR A 8 -21.88 -24.12 -33.11
N TRP A 9 -21.43 -25.16 -33.83
CA TRP A 9 -20.41 -26.09 -33.36
C TRP A 9 -19.05 -25.42 -33.12
N ILE A 10 -18.62 -24.53 -34.04
CA ILE A 10 -17.39 -23.76 -33.88
C ILE A 10 -17.48 -22.85 -32.64
N LEU A 11 -18.62 -22.18 -32.44
CA LEU A 11 -18.83 -21.31 -31.29
C LEU A 11 -18.77 -22.09 -29.96
N ILE A 12 -19.40 -23.27 -29.89
CA ILE A 12 -19.37 -24.15 -28.72
C ILE A 12 -17.93 -24.60 -28.38
N ILE A 13 -17.16 -24.98 -29.41
CA ILE A 13 -15.75 -25.39 -29.24
C ILE A 13 -14.88 -24.20 -28.79
N CYS A 14 -15.15 -23.00 -29.28
CA CYS A 14 -14.41 -21.80 -28.90
C CYS A 14 -14.70 -21.40 -27.44
N LEU A 15 -15.97 -21.39 -27.05
CA LEU A 15 -16.41 -21.04 -25.68
C LEU A 15 -15.94 -22.07 -24.63
N SER A 16 -15.91 -23.36 -24.99
CA SER A 16 -15.42 -24.41 -24.09
C SER A 16 -13.91 -24.31 -23.82
N GLN A 17 -13.12 -23.89 -24.82
CA GLN A 17 -11.68 -23.64 -24.62
C GLN A 17 -11.39 -22.40 -23.77
N VAL A 18 -12.19 -21.33 -23.93
CA VAL A 18 -12.07 -20.11 -23.11
C VAL A 18 -12.34 -20.40 -21.64
N ALA A 19 -13.31 -21.26 -21.31
CA ALA A 19 -13.59 -21.67 -19.93
C ALA A 19 -12.47 -22.51 -19.29
N VAL A 20 -11.70 -23.24 -20.09
CA VAL A 20 -10.54 -24.03 -19.62
C VAL A 20 -9.32 -23.13 -19.39
N GLN A 21 -9.12 -22.10 -20.22
CA GLN A 21 -8.04 -21.12 -20.05
C GLN A 21 -8.37 -19.97 -19.08
N SER A 22 -9.64 -19.75 -18.76
CA SER A 22 -10.06 -18.78 -17.73
C SER A 22 -9.81 -19.24 -16.29
N GLN A 23 -9.20 -20.42 -16.11
CA GLN A 23 -8.52 -20.81 -14.87
C GLN A 23 -7.23 -19.99 -14.60
N TYR A 24 -7.20 -18.74 -15.06
CA TYR A 24 -6.29 -17.68 -14.61
C TYR A 24 -6.47 -17.33 -13.12
N TYR A 25 -7.45 -17.94 -12.45
CA TYR A 25 -7.33 -18.19 -11.03
C TYR A 25 -6.24 -19.24 -10.82
N SER A 26 -4.99 -18.77 -10.81
CA SER A 26 -3.92 -19.37 -10.02
C SER A 26 -4.59 -19.80 -8.72
N LYS A 27 -4.70 -21.12 -8.49
CA LYS A 27 -5.16 -21.60 -7.18
C LYS A 27 -4.23 -20.92 -6.21
N THR A 28 -4.73 -19.89 -5.54
CA THR A 28 -3.98 -19.11 -4.58
C THR A 28 -3.49 -20.17 -3.62
N ARG A 29 -2.20 -20.49 -3.69
CA ARG A 29 -1.65 -21.47 -2.77
C ARG A 29 -2.05 -20.97 -1.39
N PRO A 30 -2.52 -21.84 -0.49
CA PRO A 30 -2.89 -21.42 0.85
C PRO A 30 -1.81 -20.49 1.36
N TYR A 31 -2.20 -19.27 1.76
CA TYR A 31 -1.26 -18.28 2.25
C TYR A 31 -0.42 -18.94 3.34
N HIS A 32 0.87 -19.10 3.07
CA HIS A 32 1.80 -19.62 4.06
C HIS A 32 2.34 -18.40 4.81
N PRO A 33 1.84 -18.11 6.02
CA PRO A 33 2.33 -16.97 6.78
C PRO A 33 3.82 -17.11 6.94
N ARG A 34 4.56 -16.03 6.63
CA ARG A 34 5.97 -15.98 7.00
C ARG A 34 6.05 -16.05 8.53
N PRO A 35 7.07 -16.71 9.09
CA PRO A 35 7.31 -16.68 10.52
C PRO A 35 7.35 -15.22 11.00
N VAL A 36 6.68 -14.94 12.11
CA VAL A 36 6.76 -13.63 12.76
C VAL A 36 8.21 -13.40 13.15
N LYS A 37 8.83 -12.35 12.59
CA LYS A 37 10.19 -11.94 12.93
C LYS A 37 10.11 -10.68 13.79
N VAL A 38 10.67 -10.75 14.99
CA VAL A 38 10.88 -9.59 15.85
C VAL A 38 12.29 -9.08 15.56
N THR A 39 12.42 -7.84 15.12
CA THR A 39 13.72 -7.20 14.87
C THR A 39 13.90 -6.07 15.86
N ASN A 40 14.99 -6.11 16.61
CA ASN A 40 15.41 -4.99 17.45
C ASN A 40 16.33 -4.07 16.63
N LEU A 41 15.86 -2.85 16.36
CA LEU A 41 16.63 -1.85 15.62
C LEU A 41 17.36 -0.93 16.60
N HIS A 42 18.64 -0.70 16.35
CA HIS A 42 19.45 0.24 17.12
C HIS A 42 20.12 1.22 16.16
N PHE A 43 19.80 2.50 16.29
CA PHE A 43 20.36 3.58 15.50
C PHE A 43 20.30 4.90 16.27
N PHE A 44 21.08 5.88 15.81
CA PHE A 44 21.07 7.24 16.33
C PHE A 44 20.28 8.15 15.38
N MET A 45 19.40 8.98 15.93
CA MET A 45 18.69 10.02 15.20
C MET A 45 19.39 11.36 15.46
N HIS A 46 19.74 12.07 14.39
CA HIS A 46 20.40 13.37 14.47
C HIS A 46 19.44 14.45 13.98
N GLU A 47 19.33 15.53 14.74
CA GLU A 47 18.56 16.72 14.40
C GLU A 47 19.44 17.97 14.56
N THR A 48 19.45 18.81 13.52
CA THR A 48 20.05 20.14 13.50
C THR A 48 18.99 21.15 13.07
N ALA A 49 18.49 21.93 14.02
CA ALA A 49 17.46 22.94 13.77
C ALA A 49 17.87 23.94 12.68
N GLY A 50 16.96 24.22 11.76
CA GLY A 50 17.20 25.08 10.59
C GLY A 50 17.90 24.40 9.42
N ILE A 51 18.37 23.15 9.57
CA ILE A 51 18.97 22.35 8.48
C ILE A 51 18.16 21.09 8.22
N THR A 52 18.03 20.22 9.23
CA THR A 52 17.30 18.96 9.10
C THR A 52 15.84 19.08 9.53
N THR A 53 15.51 20.11 10.31
CA THR A 53 14.16 20.42 10.78
C THR A 53 13.90 21.91 10.65
N VAL A 54 12.65 22.28 10.40
CA VAL A 54 12.21 23.67 10.30
C VAL A 54 10.86 23.79 10.99
N GLN A 55 10.66 24.90 11.69
CA GLN A 55 9.39 25.20 12.32
C GLN A 55 8.38 25.62 11.24
N VAL A 56 7.31 24.83 11.12
CA VAL A 56 6.20 25.03 10.20
C VAL A 56 5.11 25.88 10.84
N ALA A 57 4.86 25.69 12.14
CA ALA A 57 3.84 26.45 12.86
C ALA A 57 4.16 26.63 14.36
N GLN A 58 3.52 27.61 14.98
CA GLN A 58 3.58 27.85 16.42
C GLN A 58 2.25 28.41 16.93
N ALA A 59 1.84 27.99 18.13
CA ALA A 59 0.77 28.68 18.84
C ALA A 59 1.21 30.09 19.25
N ASN A 60 0.34 31.07 19.01
CA ASN A 60 0.56 32.46 19.40
C ASN A 60 0.15 32.67 20.87
N ILE A 61 1.05 32.33 21.79
CA ILE A 61 0.82 32.43 23.24
C ILE A 61 1.38 33.77 23.73
N THR A 62 0.49 34.63 24.24
CA THR A 62 0.83 35.98 24.73
C THR A 62 1.25 36.02 26.20
N SER A 63 1.26 34.88 26.90
CA SER A 63 1.75 34.81 28.29
C SER A 63 3.25 35.07 28.35
N ASN A 64 3.68 35.81 29.38
CA ASN A 64 5.07 36.17 29.62
C ASN A 64 5.96 34.97 30.01
N ASP A 65 5.34 33.80 30.23
CA ASP A 65 6.03 32.54 30.55
C ASP A 65 6.48 31.76 29.30
N ASN A 66 6.35 32.34 28.09
CA ASN A 66 6.59 31.66 26.82
C ASN A 66 8.08 31.59 26.38
N ASN A 67 9.04 31.79 27.27
CA ASN A 67 10.47 31.90 26.96
C ASN A 67 11.16 30.57 26.53
N SER A 68 10.41 29.58 26.05
CA SER A 68 10.95 28.30 25.58
C SER A 68 11.48 28.41 24.16
N SER A 69 12.59 27.74 23.86
CA SER A 69 13.09 27.59 22.48
C SER A 69 12.18 26.70 21.62
N VAL A 70 11.34 25.87 22.24
CA VAL A 70 10.27 25.10 21.59
C VAL A 70 8.97 25.34 22.37
N PRO A 71 8.20 26.37 22.01
CA PRO A 71 6.94 26.69 22.67
C PRO A 71 5.91 25.57 22.55
N PHE A 72 4.89 25.61 23.41
CA PHE A 72 3.79 24.66 23.35
C PHE A 72 3.13 24.69 21.96
N ALA A 73 2.89 23.50 21.41
CA ALA A 73 2.33 23.31 20.07
C ALA A 73 3.16 23.94 18.93
N SER A 74 4.49 23.93 19.04
CA SER A 74 5.37 24.08 17.88
C SER A 74 5.34 22.83 16.99
N LEU A 75 5.24 23.04 15.68
CA LEU A 75 5.30 22.03 14.62
C LEU A 75 6.44 22.39 13.67
#